data_AF-A0A8H3LYJ0-F1
#
_entry.id   AF-A0A8H3LYJ0-F1
#
_cell.length_a   1.000
_cell.length_b   1.000
_cell.length_c   1.000
_cell.angle_alpha   90.00
_cell.angle_beta   90.00
_cell.angle_gamma   90.00
#
_symmetry.space_group_name_H-M   'P 1'
#
loop_
_entity.id
_entity.type
_entity.pdbx_description
1 polymer ?
#
loop_
_entity_poly.entity_id
_entity_poly.type
_entity_poly.pdbx_seq_one_letter_code
_entity_poly.pdbx_strand_id
1 'polypeptide(L)'
;MVSQLLYDKGLCYGQALLLAEVLTDPPLNLALIQWYDFKSKRNPYLYGCPHLKLIELYNFVVIESIHGVVHIVPRFDKQNEYFVNKYIF
;
A
#
# COMPACT_ATOMS: atom_id res chain seq x y z
N MET A 1 10.61 -3.49 10.71
CA MET A 1 11.16 -3.27 9.36
C MET A 1 10.39 -4.18 8.40
N VAL A 2 9.69 -3.63 7.42
CA VAL A 2 8.81 -4.39 6.49
C VAL A 2 9.68 -5.05 5.40
N SER A 3 10.46 -6.07 5.80
CA SER A 3 11.50 -6.69 4.96
C SER A 3 10.99 -7.69 3.91
N GLN A 4 9.67 -7.84 3.79
CA GLN A 4 9.05 -8.85 2.91
C GLN A 4 8.33 -8.28 1.68
N LEU A 5 8.12 -6.96 1.60
CA LEU A 5 7.43 -6.31 0.48
C LEU A 5 8.38 -5.99 -0.68
N LEU A 6 7.85 -6.05 -1.89
CA LEU A 6 8.51 -5.50 -3.07
C LEU A 6 8.20 -4.01 -3.20
N TYR A 7 9.23 -3.23 -3.52
CA TYR A 7 9.13 -1.76 -3.59
C TYR A 7 9.00 -1.27 -5.03
N ASP A 8 8.15 -0.27 -5.24
CA ASP A 8 8.07 0.52 -6.46
C ASP A 8 8.84 1.82 -6.26
N LYS A 9 10.04 1.93 -6.85
CA LYS A 9 10.93 3.10 -6.67
C LYS A 9 11.18 3.48 -5.20
N GLY A 10 11.26 2.48 -4.32
CA GLY A 10 11.47 2.68 -2.88
C GLY A 10 10.19 2.91 -2.07
N LEU A 11 9.01 2.90 -2.71
CA LEU A 11 7.72 3.03 -2.05
C LEU A 11 6.99 1.69 -1.97
N CYS A 12 6.09 1.59 -1.00
CA CYS A 12 5.15 0.47 -0.84
C CYS A 12 3.72 0.99 -0.87
N TYR A 13 2.78 0.12 -1.25
CA TYR A 13 1.37 0.45 -1.38
C TYR A 13 0.61 -0.18 -0.23
N GLY A 14 -0.29 0.58 0.39
CA GLY A 14 -1.08 0.11 1.52
C GLY A 14 -2.43 0.80 1.61
N GLN A 15 -3.41 0.09 2.16
CA GLN A 15 -4.71 0.62 2.50
C GLN A 15 -4.71 0.99 3.99
N ALA A 16 -5.01 2.25 4.29
CA ALA A 16 -5.24 2.67 5.67
C ALA A 16 -6.60 2.14 6.15
N LEU A 17 -6.59 1.40 7.26
CA LEU A 17 -7.78 0.79 7.88
C LEU A 17 -8.24 1.55 9.12
N LEU A 18 -7.30 2.16 9.85
CA LEU A 18 -7.57 2.91 11.06
C LEU A 18 -6.58 4.07 11.17
N LEU A 19 -7.07 5.23 11.58
CA LEU A 19 -6.24 6.33 12.08
C LEU A 19 -6.37 6.36 13.60
N ALA A 20 -5.24 6.47 14.28
CA ALA A 20 -5.18 6.50 15.73
C ALA A 20 -4.16 7.53 16.20
N GLU A 21 -4.49 8.24 17.27
CA GLU A 21 -3.56 9.11 17.97
C GLU A 21 -3.23 8.46 19.32
N VAL A 22 -1.94 8.33 19.62
CA VAL A 22 -1.48 7.91 20.94
C VAL A 22 -1.11 9.16 21.72
N LEU A 23 -1.77 9.34 22.86
CA LEU A 23 -1.55 10.49 23.75
C LEU A 23 -0.23 10.32 24.53
N THR A 24 0.87 10.63 23.86
CA THR A 24 2.22 10.79 24.42
C THR A 24 2.63 12.27 24.42
N ASP A 25 3.82 12.58 24.92
CA ASP A 25 4.40 13.93 24.83
C ASP A 25 5.69 13.87 23.99
N PRO A 26 5.66 14.25 22.69
CA PRO A 26 4.51 14.76 21.91
C PRO A 26 3.54 13.65 21.47
N PRO A 27 2.30 13.99 21.05
CA PRO A 27 1.33 13.02 20.52
C PRO A 27 1.88 12.28 19.29
N LEU A 28 1.59 10.99 19.20
CA LEU A 28 2.04 10.15 18.09
C LEU A 28 0.86 9.74 17.20
N ASN A 29 0.85 10.23 15.96
CA ASN A 29 -0.17 9.92 14.96
C ASN A 29 0.21 8.65 14.19
N LEU A 30 -0.64 7.63 14.24
CA LEU A 30 -0.43 6.34 13.60
C LEU A 30 -1.57 6.00 12.65
N ALA A 31 -1.24 5.26 11.59
CA ALA A 31 -2.19 4.60 10.72
C ALA A 31 -1.96 3.08 10.73
N LEU A 32 -3.02 2.31 10.94
CA LEU A 32 -2.99 0.87 10.68
C LEU A 32 -3.10 0.65 9.17
N ILE A 33 -2.06 0.09 8.58
CA ILE A 33 -1.98 -0.18 7.14
C ILE A 33 -2.07 -1.68 6.89
N GLN A 34 -2.96 -2.08 5.98
CA GLN A 34 -2.88 -3.37 5.30
C GLN A 34 -2.11 -3.22 3.99
N TRP A 35 -1.13 -4.07 3.76
CA TRP A 35 -0.20 -3.90 2.63
C TRP A 35 -0.65 -4.61 1.36
N TYR A 36 -0.28 -4.01 0.23
CA TYR A 36 -0.24 -4.67 -1.06
C TYR A 36 1.19 -5.09 -1.38
N ASP A 37 1.33 -6.25 -2.02
CA ASP A 37 2.58 -6.71 -2.61
C ASP A 37 2.40 -6.89 -4.13
N PHE A 38 3.51 -6.85 -4.87
CA PHE A 38 3.44 -7.14 -6.29
C PHE A 38 2.97 -8.56 -6.53
N LYS A 39 2.03 -8.73 -7.46
CA LYS A 39 1.51 -10.04 -7.83
C LYS A 39 2.60 -10.95 -8.39
N SER A 40 3.55 -10.37 -9.12
CA SER A 40 4.67 -11.06 -9.75
C SER A 40 5.96 -10.26 -9.62
N LYS A 41 7.04 -10.92 -9.17
CA LYS A 41 8.39 -10.35 -9.19
C LYS A 41 8.94 -10.16 -10.60
N ARG A 42 8.58 -11.06 -11.53
CA ARG A 42 9.09 -11.05 -12.91
C ARG A 42 8.37 -10.03 -13.78
N ASN A 43 7.05 -9.94 -13.62
CA ASN A 43 6.19 -9.02 -14.36
C ASN A 43 5.41 -8.14 -13.37
N PRO A 44 6.07 -7.18 -12.70
CA PRO A 44 5.41 -6.33 -11.71
C PRO A 44 4.41 -5.34 -12.30
N TYR A 45 4.44 -5.14 -13.63
CA TYR A 45 3.56 -4.22 -14.34
C TYR A 45 2.70 -4.96 -15.36
N LEU A 46 1.44 -4.55 -15.46
CA LEU A 46 0.50 -4.96 -16.49
C LEU A 46 -0.24 -3.72 -16.99
N TYR A 47 -0.36 -3.55 -18.31
CA TYR A 47 -0.91 -2.33 -18.94
C TYR A 47 -0.20 -1.02 -18.53
N GLY A 48 1.08 -1.11 -18.14
CA GLY A 48 1.86 0.02 -17.61
C GLY A 48 1.59 0.36 -16.13
N CYS A 49 0.65 -0.33 -15.49
CA CYS A 49 0.26 -0.13 -14.09
C CYS A 49 0.92 -1.17 -13.17
N PRO A 50 1.34 -0.80 -11.95
CA PRO A 50 1.72 -1.76 -10.92
C PRO A 50 0.61 -2.78 -10.69
N HIS A 51 0.93 -4.07 -10.79
CA HIS A 51 0.00 -5.19 -10.61
C HIS A 51 0.19 -5.81 -9.23
N LEU A 52 -0.83 -5.67 -8.40
CA LEU A 52 -0.75 -5.91 -6.97
C LEU A 52 -1.71 -7.02 -6.51
N LYS A 53 -1.42 -7.56 -5.33
CA LYS A 53 -2.31 -8.38 -4.50
C LYS A 53 -2.34 -7.79 -3.10
N LEU A 54 -3.50 -7.84 -2.45
CA LEU A 54 -3.63 -7.53 -1.03
C LEU A 54 -3.09 -8.73 -0.23
N ILE A 55 -2.29 -8.47 0.79
CA ILE A 55 -1.73 -9.52 1.66
C ILE A 55 -2.19 -9.33 3.11
N GLU A 56 -2.15 -10.40 3.89
CA GLU A 56 -2.50 -10.39 5.33
C GLU A 56 -1.33 -9.88 6.18
N LEU A 57 -0.70 -8.79 5.76
CA LEU A 57 0.33 -8.09 6.52
C LEU A 57 -0.23 -6.75 6.98
N TYR A 58 -0.19 -6.53 8.29
CA TYR A 58 -0.74 -5.34 8.94
C TYR A 58 0.31 -4.71 9.83
N ASN A 59 0.52 -3.42 9.70
CA ASN A 59 1.44 -2.68 10.57
C ASN A 59 0.89 -1.30 10.89
N PHE A 60 1.18 -0.81 12.09
CA PHE A 60 1.09 0.62 12.37
C PHE A 60 2.28 1.34 11.75
N VAL A 61 2.03 2.43 11.05
CA VAL A 61 3.03 3.36 10.55
C VAL A 61 2.75 4.75 11.08
N VAL A 62 3.80 5.54 11.23
CA VAL A 62 3.71 6.97 11.57
C VAL A 62 3.11 7.70 10.36
N ILE A 63 2.08 8.53 10.56
CA ILE A 63 1.36 9.18 9.44
C ILE A 63 2.30 10.03 8.59
N GLU A 64 3.26 10.70 9.24
CA GLU A 64 4.28 11.54 8.62
C GLU A 64 5.23 10.75 7.68
N SER A 65 5.23 9.41 7.75
CA SER A 65 5.98 8.56 6.81
C SER A 65 5.22 8.23 5.51
N ILE A 66 3.94 8.60 5.42
CA ILE A 66 3.11 8.36 4.23
C ILE A 66 3.50 9.38 3.15
N HIS A 67 4.04 8.89 2.03
CA HIS A 67 4.52 9.74 0.94
C HIS A 67 3.39 10.46 0.18
N GLY A 68 2.24 9.81 0.00
CA GLY A 68 1.11 10.37 -0.73
C GLY A 68 -0.03 9.37 -0.91
N VAL A 69 -1.17 9.88 -1.38
CA VAL A 69 -2.36 9.07 -1.66
C VAL A 69 -2.36 8.62 -3.11
N VAL A 70 -2.73 7.38 -3.34
CA VAL A 70 -2.90 6.80 -4.67
C VAL A 70 -4.27 6.13 -4.79
N HIS A 71 -4.73 5.92 -6.02
CA HIS A 71 -5.95 5.16 -6.27
C HIS A 71 -5.62 3.73 -6.69
N ILE A 72 -6.11 2.75 -5.95
CA ILE A 72 -5.94 1.32 -6.24
C ILE A 72 -7.29 0.75 -6.64
N VAL A 73 -7.38 0.18 -7.84
CA VAL A 73 -8.62 -0.36 -8.39
C VAL A 73 -8.59 -1.88 -8.44
N PRO A 74 -9.65 -2.59 -8.00
CA PRO A 74 -9.74 -4.03 -8.14
C PRO A 74 -9.88 -4.41 -9.62
N ARG A 75 -9.28 -5.52 -9.98
CA ARG A 75 -9.47 -6.13 -11.30
C ARG A 75 -10.81 -6.86 -11.32
N PHE A 76 -11.66 -6.51 -12.28
CA PHE A 76 -13.03 -7.02 -12.36
C PHE A 76 -13.14 -8.55 -12.47
N ASP A 77 -12.29 -9.18 -13.28
CA ASP A 77 -12.35 -10.61 -13.60
C ASP A 77 -11.48 -11.50 -12.70
N LYS A 78 -10.78 -10.94 -11.70
CA LYS A 78 -9.81 -11.66 -10.87
C LYS A 78 -9.96 -11.33 -9.39
N GLN A 79 -9.93 -12.36 -8.55
CA GLN A 79 -9.91 -12.18 -7.10
C GLN A 79 -8.51 -11.76 -6.63
N ASN A 80 -8.48 -10.85 -5.66
CA ASN A 80 -7.27 -10.36 -5.01
C ASN A 80 -6.20 -9.88 -6.02
N GLU A 81 -6.63 -9.20 -7.07
CA GLU A 81 -5.77 -8.54 -8.04
C GLU A 81 -6.18 -7.08 -8.18
N TYR A 82 -5.20 -6.19 -8.16
CA TYR A 82 -5.42 -4.76 -8.15
C TYR A 82 -4.40 -4.04 -9.03
N PHE A 83 -4.75 -2.82 -9.45
CA PHE A 83 -3.86 -1.93 -10.16
C PHE A 83 -3.76 -0.59 -9.47
N VAL A 84 -2.55 -0.04 -9.38
CA VAL A 84 -2.38 1.38 -9.05
C VAL A 84 -2.72 2.18 -10.29
N ASN A 85 -3.73 3.03 -10.19
CA ASN A 85 -4.19 3.86 -11.30
C ASN A 85 -3.24 5.04 -11.50
N LYS A 86 -2.55 5.06 -12.65
CA LYS A 86 -1.63 6.13 -13.06
C LYS A 86 -2.24 7.16 -14.00
N TYR A 87 -3.52 7.01 -14.38
CA TYR A 87 -4.15 7.77 -15.46
C TYR A 87 -5.32 8.66 -15.02
N ILE A 88 -5.61 8.76 -13.72
CA ILE A 88 -6.70 9.61 -13.17
C ILE A 88 -6.17 10.98 -12.67
N PHE A 89 -5.00 11.43 -13.10
CA PHE A 89 -4.48 12.77 -12.76
C PHE A 89 -3.92 13.48 -13.98
#